data_AF-I4CL22-F1
#
_entry.id   AF-I4CL22-F1
#
_cell.length_a   1.000
_cell.length_b   1.000
_cell.length_c   1.000
_cell.angle_alpha   90.00
_cell.angle_beta   90.00
_cell.angle_gamma   90.00
#
_symmetry.space_group_name_H-M   'P 1'
#
loop_
_entity.id
_entity.type
_entity.pdbx_description
1 polymer ?
#
loop_
_entity_poly.entity_id
_entity_poly.type
_entity_poly.pdbx_seq_one_letter_code
_entity_poly.pdbx_strand_id
1 'polypeptide(L)'
;VLPFAIAGLTIIHLIFLHQTGSSNPTGLSSNSDKVPFHTYFSYKDLLGFIILLMVLALISTLSPNILGDPDNFIPANPLVTPPHIKPEWYFLFAYAILRSIPNKL
;
A
#
# COMPACT_ATOMS: atom_id res chain seq x y z
N VAL A 1 12.84 2.17 -13.58
CA VAL A 1 12.41 3.57 -13.81
C VAL A 1 11.20 3.93 -12.95
N LEU A 2 10.08 3.19 -13.03
CA LEU A 2 8.85 3.52 -12.30
C LEU A 2 9.02 3.77 -10.78
N PRO A 3 9.78 2.96 -9.99
CA PRO A 3 9.97 3.25 -8.56
C PRO A 3 10.65 4.61 -8.29
N PHE A 4 11.56 5.04 -9.16
CA PHE A 4 12.21 6.35 -9.05
C PHE A 4 11.27 7.50 -9.45
N ALA A 5 10.39 7.27 -10.43
CA ALA A 5 9.34 8.22 -10.76
C ALA A 5 8.37 8.40 -9.57
N ILE A 6 8.00 7.30 -8.89
CA ILE A 6 7.19 7.34 -7.66
C ILE A 6 7.92 8.13 -6.57
N ALA A 7 9.21 7.89 -6.35
CA ALA A 7 9.99 8.66 -5.36
C ALA A 7 9.99 10.17 -5.67
N GLY A 8 10.12 10.56 -6.95
CA GLY A 8 10.02 11.95 -7.37
C GLY A 8 8.62 12.54 -7.11
N LEU A 9 7.56 11.80 -7.42
CA LEU A 9 6.18 12.21 -7.13
C LEU A 9 5.92 12.33 -5.62
N THR A 10 6.52 11.48 -4.78
CA THR A 10 6.42 11.56 -3.32
C THR A 10 7.02 12.87 -2.79
N ILE A 11 8.13 13.35 -3.35
CA ILE A 11 8.72 14.65 -2.97
C ILE A 11 7.75 15.78 -3.32
N ILE A 12 7.19 15.78 -4.53
CA ILE A 12 6.21 16.78 -4.97
C ILE A 12 4.98 16.75 -4.06
N HIS A 13 4.47 15.56 -3.74
CA HIS A 13 3.36 15.38 -2.80
C HIS A 13 3.66 15.98 -1.43
N LEU A 14 4.85 15.73 -0.88
CA LEU A 14 5.26 16.30 0.41
C LEU A 14 5.40 17.82 0.35
N ILE A 15 5.92 18.41 -0.74
CA ILE A 15 5.99 19.87 -0.89
C ILE A 15 4.60 20.51 -0.78
N PHE A 16 3.60 19.95 -1.47
CA PHE A 16 2.22 20.45 -1.37
C PHE A 16 1.63 20.27 0.03
N LEU A 17 1.90 19.13 0.69
CA LEU A 17 1.46 18.91 2.07
C LEU A 17 2.05 19.96 3.03
N HIS A 18 3.31 20.37 2.85
CA HIS A 18 3.96 21.36 3.72
C HIS A 18 3.43 22.79 3.51
N GLN A 19 2.76 23.08 2.39
CA GLN A 19 2.13 24.39 2.17
C GLN A 19 0.90 24.59 3.06
N THR A 20 0.11 23.54 3.30
CA THR A 20 -1.12 23.62 4.11
C THR A 20 -0.97 23.03 5.51
N GLY A 21 -0.02 22.11 5.70
CA GLY A 21 0.07 21.24 6.86
C GLY A 21 -0.94 20.08 6.81
N SER A 22 -0.81 19.16 7.77
CA SER A 22 -1.70 18.00 7.92
C SER A 22 -3.09 18.40 8.41
N SER A 23 -4.11 17.67 7.96
CA SER A 23 -5.44 17.67 8.56
C SER A 23 -5.42 16.93 9.91
N ASN A 24 -6.54 16.99 10.64
CA ASN A 24 -6.72 16.27 11.90
C ASN A 24 -8.13 15.67 11.96
N PRO A 25 -8.40 14.71 12.87
CA PRO A 25 -9.66 13.98 12.91
C PRO A 25 -10.92 14.84 13.09
N THR A 26 -10.80 16.04 13.67
CA THR A 26 -11.95 16.94 13.84
C THR A 26 -12.28 17.73 12.58
N GLY A 27 -11.39 17.77 11.60
CA GLY A 27 -11.53 18.58 10.38
C GLY A 27 -11.43 20.10 10.61
N LEU A 28 -11.29 20.56 11.84
CA LEU A 28 -11.14 21.97 12.19
C LEU A 28 -9.68 22.43 12.01
N SER A 29 -9.46 23.75 11.97
CA SER A 29 -8.10 24.29 11.92
C SER A 29 -7.32 23.92 13.19
N SER A 30 -6.15 23.30 13.04
CA SER A 30 -5.26 22.92 14.14
C SER A 30 -4.26 24.02 14.52
N ASN A 31 -4.37 25.23 13.93
CA ASN A 31 -3.38 26.29 14.12
C ASN A 31 -3.23 26.75 15.58
N SER A 32 -4.28 26.63 16.39
CA SER A 32 -4.26 27.00 17.82
C SER A 32 -3.51 26.02 18.71
N ASP A 33 -3.27 24.78 18.25
CA ASP A 33 -2.72 23.70 19.08
C ASP A 33 -1.72 22.85 18.27
N LYS A 34 -0.68 23.50 17.75
CA LYS A 34 0.41 22.81 17.05
C LYS A 34 1.49 22.39 18.04
N VAL A 35 1.93 21.13 17.89
CA VAL A 35 3.13 20.59 18.55
C VAL A 35 4.26 20.40 17.53
N PRO A 36 5.53 20.48 17.96
CA PRO A 36 6.65 20.19 17.07
C PRO A 36 6.63 18.73 16.58
N PHE A 37 7.16 18.48 15.38
CA PHE A 37 7.21 17.14 14.81
C PHE A 37 8.15 16.20 15.58
N HIS A 38 9.35 16.70 15.89
CA HIS A 38 10.31 15.94 16.69
C HIS A 38 9.81 15.76 18.12
N THR A 39 10.23 14.66 18.75
CA THR A 39 9.71 14.15 20.03
C THR A 39 8.30 13.57 19.98
N TYR A 40 7.34 14.18 19.29
CA TYR A 40 5.97 13.64 19.25
C TYR A 40 5.78 12.63 18.11
N PHE A 41 5.90 13.08 16.87
CA PHE A 41 5.63 12.24 15.71
C PHE A 41 6.84 11.37 15.35
N SER A 42 8.07 11.81 15.59
CA SER A 42 9.26 10.97 15.31
C SER A 42 9.25 9.64 16.09
N TYR A 43 8.94 9.66 17.39
CA TYR A 43 8.87 8.41 18.18
C TYR A 43 7.62 7.59 17.88
N LYS A 44 6.50 8.25 17.57
CA LYS A 44 5.27 7.58 17.12
C LYS A 44 5.51 6.83 15.80
N ASP A 45 6.18 7.46 14.84
CA ASP A 45 6.52 6.88 13.55
C ASP A 45 7.54 5.74 13.70
N LEU A 46 8.52 5.89 14.60
CA LEU A 46 9.47 4.81 14.92
C LEU A 46 8.74 3.57 15.46
N LEU A 47 7.79 3.74 16.37
CA LEU A 47 6.96 2.62 16.86
C LEU A 47 6.19 1.96 15.71
N GLY A 48 5.58 2.77 14.83
CA GLY A 48 4.89 2.27 13.64
C GLY A 48 5.83 1.47 12.72
N PHE A 49 7.06 1.93 12.52
CA PHE A 49 8.06 1.24 11.71
C PHE A 49 8.50 -0.10 12.34
N ILE A 50 8.65 -0.15 13.67
CA ILE A 50 8.95 -1.40 14.38
C ILE A 50 7.83 -2.42 14.18
N ILE A 51 6.56 -1.99 14.29
CA ILE A 51 5.40 -2.86 14.07
C ILE A 51 5.37 -3.36 12.62
N LEU A 52 5.59 -2.46 11.64
CA LEU A 52 5.66 -2.82 10.22
C LEU A 52 6.72 -3.89 9.95
N LEU A 53 7.94 -3.68 10.45
CA LEU A 53 9.04 -4.63 10.28
C LEU A 53 8.78 -5.96 10.97
N MET A 54 8.16 -5.94 12.16
CA MET A 54 7.77 -7.16 12.87
C MET A 54 6.79 -7.99 12.04
N VAL A 55 5.72 -7.36 11.52
CA VAL A 55 4.72 -8.07 10.68
C VAL A 55 5.37 -8.60 9.40
N LEU A 56 6.20 -7.80 8.74
CA LEU A 56 6.91 -8.23 7.53
C LEU A 56 7.82 -9.43 7.82
N ALA A 57 8.57 -9.39 8.92
CA ALA A 57 9.43 -10.48 9.34
C ALA A 57 8.64 -11.76 9.66
N LEU A 58 7.50 -11.65 10.35
CA LEU A 58 6.64 -12.79 10.66
C LEU A 58 6.10 -13.45 9.39
N ILE A 59 5.59 -12.66 8.43
CA ILE A 59 5.10 -13.19 7.15
C ILE A 59 6.24 -13.86 6.40
N SER A 60 7.37 -13.16 6.23
CA SER A 60 8.52 -13.65 5.45
C SER A 60 9.13 -14.93 6.02
N THR A 61 9.24 -15.04 7.35
CA THR A 61 9.93 -16.18 8.00
C THR A 61 9.03 -17.34 8.34
N LEU A 62 7.77 -17.09 8.73
CA LEU A 62 6.87 -18.15 9.19
C LEU A 62 5.91 -18.62 8.09
N SER A 63 5.54 -17.75 7.16
CA SER A 63 4.51 -18.06 6.15
C SER A 63 4.72 -17.30 4.82
N PRO A 64 5.90 -17.43 4.17
CA PRO A 64 6.30 -16.57 3.04
C PRO A 64 5.32 -16.59 1.85
N ASN A 65 4.60 -17.69 1.66
CA ASN A 65 3.68 -17.88 0.53
C ASN A 65 2.21 -17.62 0.86
N ILE A 66 1.87 -17.17 2.09
CA ILE A 66 0.46 -17.02 2.52
C ILE A 66 -0.32 -15.99 1.68
N LEU A 67 0.37 -14.99 1.13
CA LEU A 67 -0.21 -13.94 0.29
C LEU A 67 -0.05 -14.23 -1.23
N GLY A 68 0.59 -15.34 -1.60
CA GLY A 68 0.86 -15.72 -2.97
C GLY A 68 -0.18 -16.68 -3.55
N ASP A 69 -0.06 -16.97 -4.84
CA ASP A 69 -0.86 -17.98 -5.52
C ASP A 69 0.02 -19.19 -5.91
N PRO A 70 -0.37 -20.44 -5.56
CA PRO A 70 0.40 -21.62 -5.94
C PRO A 70 0.58 -21.78 -7.46
N ASP A 71 -0.33 -21.28 -8.28
CA ASP A 71 -0.24 -21.38 -9.74
C ASP A 71 0.99 -20.62 -10.29
N ASN A 72 1.50 -19.61 -9.57
CA ASN A 72 2.71 -18.87 -9.96
C ASN A 72 4.01 -19.67 -9.80
N PHE A 73 3.98 -20.85 -9.17
CA PHE A 73 5.11 -21.78 -9.15
C PHE A 73 5.16 -22.70 -10.37
N ILE A 74 4.12 -22.67 -11.23
CA ILE A 74 4.08 -23.41 -12.50
C ILE A 74 4.60 -22.50 -13.61
N PRO A 75 5.56 -22.94 -14.45
CA PRO A 75 6.02 -22.14 -15.59
C PRO A 75 4.87 -21.76 -16.52
N ALA A 76 4.89 -20.53 -17.03
CA ALA A 76 3.84 -20.03 -17.89
C ALA A 76 3.69 -20.88 -19.16
N ASN A 77 2.45 -21.27 -19.47
CA ASN A 77 2.08 -21.94 -20.70
C ASN A 77 1.06 -21.09 -21.46
N PRO A 78 1.42 -20.49 -22.61
CA PRO A 78 0.50 -19.62 -23.35
C PRO A 78 -0.71 -20.36 -23.96
N LEU A 79 -0.69 -21.69 -23.99
CA LEU A 79 -1.77 -22.52 -24.54
C LEU A 79 -2.77 -22.99 -23.46
N VAL A 80 -2.50 -22.73 -22.17
CA VAL A 80 -3.31 -23.25 -21.06
C VAL A 80 -3.60 -22.12 -20.07
N THR A 81 -4.89 -21.87 -19.80
CA THR A 81 -5.34 -20.94 -18.76
C THR A 81 -5.72 -21.72 -17.49
N PRO A 82 -5.19 -21.36 -16.31
CA PRO A 82 -5.64 -21.96 -15.06
C PRO A 82 -7.14 -21.74 -14.80
N PRO A 83 -7.85 -22.73 -14.23
CA PRO A 83 -9.31 -22.68 -14.09
C PRO A 83 -9.83 -21.56 -13.16
N HIS A 84 -9.03 -21.14 -12.18
CA HIS A 84 -9.39 -20.11 -11.20
C HIS A 84 -8.46 -18.90 -11.24
N ILE A 85 -8.00 -18.52 -12.45
CA ILE A 85 -7.12 -17.37 -12.63
C ILE A 85 -7.68 -16.10 -11.97
N LYS A 86 -6.85 -15.47 -11.13
CA LYS A 86 -7.16 -14.26 -10.38
C LYS A 86 -5.90 -13.42 -10.24
N PRO A 87 -6.02 -12.09 -10.09
CA PRO A 87 -4.88 -11.27 -9.77
C PRO A 87 -4.47 -11.43 -8.30
N GLU A 88 -3.37 -10.81 -7.91
CA GLU A 88 -2.94 -10.69 -6.54
C GLU A 88 -4.00 -10.01 -5.66
N TRP A 89 -3.98 -10.32 -4.37
CA TRP A 89 -5.05 -9.96 -3.43
C TRP A 89 -5.40 -8.47 -3.40
N TYR A 90 -4.41 -7.59 -3.56
CA TYR A 90 -4.58 -6.13 -3.54
C TYR A 90 -5.32 -5.58 -4.78
N PHE A 91 -5.55 -6.40 -5.81
CA PHE A 91 -6.36 -6.04 -6.99
C PHE A 91 -7.74 -6.71 -7.01
N LEU A 92 -8.06 -7.61 -6.08
CA LEU A 92 -9.31 -8.38 -6.11
C LEU A 92 -10.55 -7.49 -6.07
N PHE A 93 -10.52 -6.35 -5.38
CA PHE A 93 -11.66 -5.43 -5.34
C PHE A 93 -11.96 -4.85 -6.74
N ALA A 94 -10.93 -4.40 -7.46
CA ALA A 94 -11.06 -3.85 -8.80
C ALA A 94 -11.48 -4.94 -9.80
N TYR A 95 -10.92 -6.15 -9.65
CA TYR A 95 -11.29 -7.32 -10.44
C TYR A 95 -12.75 -7.73 -10.22
N ALA A 96 -13.25 -7.66 -8.99
CA ALA A 96 -14.66 -7.93 -8.69
C ALA A 96 -15.59 -6.87 -9.33
N ILE A 97 -15.23 -5.58 -9.26
CA ILE A 97 -15.97 -4.51 -9.94
C ILE A 97 -16.01 -4.77 -11.46
N LEU A 98 -14.86 -5.07 -12.07
CA LEU A 98 -14.78 -5.37 -13.51
C LEU A 98 -15.68 -6.53 -13.92
N ARG A 99 -15.66 -7.65 -13.17
CA ARG A 99 -16.50 -8.83 -13.47
C ARG A 99 -17.98 -8.63 -13.19
N SER A 100 -18.34 -7.61 -12.41
CA SER A 100 -19.75 -7.29 -12.12
C SER A 100 -20.46 -6.62 -13.29
N ILE A 101 -19.70 -6.11 -14.27
CA ILE A 101 -20.22 -5.45 -15.46
C ILE A 101 -20.13 -6.44 -16.63
N PRO A 102 -21.26 -6.95 -17.17
CA PRO A 102 -21.26 -7.87 -18.32
C PRO A 102 -21.07 -7.11 -19.65
N ASN A 103 -20.24 -6.06 -19.63
CA ASN A 103 -19.81 -5.29 -20.78
C ASN A 103 -18.30 -5.12 -20.70
N LYS A 104 -17.63 -5.25 -21.84
CA LYS A 104 -16.18 -5.13 -21.94
C LYS A 104 -15.70 -3.67 -21.90
N LEU A 105 -16.55 -2.72 -22.30
CA LEU A 105 -16.25 -1.29 -22.38
C LEU A 105 -16.73 -0.53 -21.15
#